data_AF-A0A523STW8-F1
#
_entry.id   AF-A0A523STW8-F1
#
_cell.length_a   1.000
_cell.length_b   1.000
_cell.length_c   1.000
_cell.angle_alpha   90.00
_cell.angle_beta   90.00
_cell.angle_gamma   90.00
#
_symmetry.space_group_name_H-M   'P 1'
#
loop_
_entity.id
_entity.type
_entity.pdbx_description
1 polymer ?
#
loop_
_entity_poly.entity_id
_entity_poly.type
_entity_poly.pdbx_seq_one_letter_code
_entity_poly.pdbx_strand_id
1 'polypeptide(L)'
;MIAFCGIVCSECPAYKATITNDDDLRRETAKKWTSDEFPIAAEHINCCGCTISGQKLMEFCSACKVRCCGLEKGVKNCAYCEEYACELLEGVWKYLGLPEIRQKLEQIRKSL
;
A
#
# COMPACT_ATOMS: atom_id res chain seq x y z
N MET A 1 8.39 3.77 4.92
CA MET A 1 7.69 2.50 5.22
C MET A 1 7.41 1.78 3.91
N ILE A 2 7.63 0.46 3.84
CA ILE A 2 7.39 -0.36 2.65
C ILE A 2 6.21 -1.29 2.92
N ALA A 3 5.21 -1.27 2.04
CA ALA A 3 4.04 -2.14 2.10
C ALA A 3 4.39 -3.61 1.90
N PHE A 4 3.46 -4.51 2.22
CA PHE A 4 3.61 -5.94 1.95
C PHE A 4 3.93 -6.23 0.47
N CYS A 5 3.30 -5.52 -0.47
CA CYS A 5 3.52 -5.68 -1.91
C CYS A 5 4.75 -4.95 -2.48
N GLY A 6 5.48 -4.17 -1.66
CA GLY A 6 6.66 -3.42 -2.09
C GLY A 6 6.44 -1.93 -2.38
N ILE A 7 5.19 -1.45 -2.39
CA ILE A 7 4.88 -0.02 -2.53
C ILE A 7 5.56 0.76 -1.38
N VAL A 8 6.23 1.86 -1.73
CA VAL A 8 6.80 2.78 -0.76
C VAL A 8 5.69 3.67 -0.19
N CYS A 9 5.06 3.25 0.92
CA CYS A 9 3.99 4.03 1.55
C CYS A 9 4.44 5.46 1.90
N SER A 10 5.72 5.68 2.23
CA SER A 10 6.23 7.03 2.53
C SER A 10 6.19 7.99 1.34
N GLU A 11 6.06 7.49 0.11
CA GLU A 11 5.92 8.30 -1.10
C GLU A 11 4.46 8.46 -1.52
N CYS A 12 3.54 7.67 -0.94
CA CYS A 12 2.11 7.71 -1.23
C CYS A 12 1.50 9.04 -0.77
N PRO A 13 0.75 9.74 -1.64
CA PRO A 13 0.20 11.04 -1.30
C PRO A 13 -0.88 10.95 -0.19
N ALA A 14 -1.65 9.86 -0.14
CA ALA A 14 -2.62 9.63 0.95
C ALA A 14 -1.93 9.46 2.31
N TYR A 15 -0.78 8.78 2.35
CA TYR A 15 0.00 8.63 3.57
C TYR A 15 0.58 9.98 4.00
N LYS A 16 1.25 10.70 3.08
CA LYS A 16 1.81 12.03 3.33
C LYS A 16 0.74 12.98 3.87
N ALA A 17 -0.40 13.09 3.18
CA ALA A 17 -1.50 13.94 3.58
C ALA A 17 -2.02 13.64 5.00
N THR A 18 -2.01 12.36 5.38
CA THR A 18 -2.45 11.93 6.72
C THR A 18 -1.44 12.31 7.80
N ILE A 19 -0.14 12.06 7.57
CA ILE A 19 0.89 12.33 8.58
C ILE A 19 1.23 13.82 8.73
N THR A 20 1.08 14.63 7.67
CA THR A 20 1.29 16.08 7.70
C THR A 20 -0.01 16.85 7.97
N ASN A 21 -1.13 16.16 8.04
CA ASN A 21 -2.47 16.74 8.11
C ASN A 21 -2.72 17.81 7.02
N ASP A 22 -2.38 17.49 5.78
CA ASP A 22 -2.42 18.41 4.64
C ASP A 22 -3.70 18.22 3.81
N ASP A 23 -4.65 19.14 3.97
CA ASP A 23 -5.94 19.12 3.27
C ASP A 23 -5.83 19.45 1.78
N ASP A 24 -4.84 20.24 1.36
CA ASP A 24 -4.60 20.52 -0.05
C ASP A 24 -4.15 19.24 -0.77
N LEU A 25 -3.22 18.51 -0.17
CA LEU A 25 -2.78 17.23 -0.72
C LEU A 25 -3.91 16.19 -0.74
N ARG A 26 -4.83 16.20 0.24
CA ARG A 26 -6.05 15.36 0.19
C ARG A 26 -6.92 15.71 -1.01
N ARG A 27 -7.20 17.00 -1.23
CA ARG A 27 -7.99 17.48 -2.37
C ARG A 27 -7.36 17.11 -3.70
N GLU A 28 -6.05 17.30 -3.86
CA GLU A 28 -5.33 16.93 -5.08
C GLU A 28 -5.34 15.42 -5.32
N THR A 29 -5.13 14.62 -4.27
CA THR A 29 -5.13 13.16 -4.37
C THR A 29 -6.50 12.63 -4.76
N ALA A 30 -7.56 13.12 -4.10
CA ALA A 30 -8.94 12.76 -4.41
C ALA A 30 -9.29 13.07 -5.87
N LYS A 31 -8.95 14.27 -6.36
CA LYS A 31 -9.15 14.64 -7.79
C LYS A 31 -8.43 13.71 -8.76
N LYS A 32 -7.25 13.19 -8.40
CA LYS A 32 -6.46 12.29 -9.24
C LYS A 32 -6.94 10.83 -9.21
N TRP A 33 -7.52 10.40 -8.09
CA TRP A 33 -7.88 9.00 -7.86
C TRP A 33 -9.37 8.71 -8.06
N THR A 34 -10.22 9.74 -7.95
CA THR A 34 -11.66 9.60 -8.18
C THR A 34 -11.94 9.19 -9.62
N SER A 35 -12.91 8.32 -9.81
CA SER A 35 -13.50 7.98 -11.11
C SER A 35 -15.03 7.93 -10.99
N ASP A 36 -15.73 7.82 -12.11
CA ASP A 36 -17.21 7.71 -12.10
C ASP A 36 -17.68 6.44 -11.39
N GLU A 37 -16.92 5.35 -11.50
CA GLU A 37 -17.20 4.06 -10.85
C GLU A 37 -16.84 4.06 -9.36
N PHE A 38 -15.83 4.83 -8.98
CA PHE A 38 -15.31 4.90 -7.61
C PHE A 38 -15.07 6.37 -7.21
N PRO A 39 -16.13 7.09 -6.78
CA PRO A 39 -15.98 8.47 -6.35
C PRO A 39 -15.20 8.54 -5.04
N ILE A 40 -14.13 9.33 -5.01
CA ILE A 40 -13.27 9.51 -3.84
C ILE A 40 -13.32 10.98 -3.42
N ALA A 41 -13.86 11.23 -2.22
CA ALA A 41 -13.86 12.53 -1.59
C ALA A 41 -12.53 12.79 -0.86
N ALA A 42 -12.16 14.07 -0.68
CA ALA A 42 -10.92 14.45 0.00
C ALA A 42 -10.88 13.91 1.45
N GLU A 43 -12.03 13.86 2.12
CA GLU A 43 -12.19 13.36 3.48
C GLU A 43 -11.94 11.85 3.57
N HIS A 44 -11.99 11.12 2.45
CA HIS A 44 -11.67 9.70 2.40
C HIS A 44 -10.17 9.44 2.22
N ILE A 45 -9.36 10.46 1.93
CA ILE A 45 -7.91 10.35 1.82
C ILE A 45 -7.29 10.34 3.23
N ASN A 46 -7.37 9.18 3.89
CA ASN A 46 -6.83 8.95 5.22
C ASN A 46 -6.17 7.57 5.31
N CYS A 47 -4.83 7.53 5.38
CA CYS A 47 -4.04 6.32 5.34
C CYS A 47 -2.80 6.43 6.23
N CYS A 48 -2.68 5.56 7.23
CA CYS A 48 -1.53 5.52 8.13
C CYS A 48 -0.51 4.47 7.72
N GLY A 49 -0.75 3.73 6.63
CA GLY A 49 0.21 2.76 6.11
C GLY A 49 -0.28 1.33 6.05
N CYS A 50 0.30 0.58 5.12
CA CYS A 50 -0.10 -0.79 4.85
C CYS A 50 0.23 -1.75 6.01
N THR A 51 1.37 -1.57 6.68
CA THR A 51 1.87 -2.50 7.71
C THR A 51 1.38 -2.19 9.13
N ILE A 52 0.65 -1.08 9.32
CA ILE A 52 0.12 -0.68 10.63
C ILE A 52 -1.32 -1.19 10.74
N SER A 53 -1.59 -1.96 11.79
CA SER A 53 -2.95 -2.45 12.10
C SER A 53 -3.70 -1.46 12.98
N GLY A 54 -5.03 -1.43 12.87
CA GLY A 54 -5.91 -0.63 13.74
C GLY A 54 -5.93 0.88 13.50
N GLN A 55 -5.24 1.39 12.46
CA GLN A 55 -5.26 2.81 12.09
C GLN A 55 -6.05 3.07 10.80
N LYS A 56 -6.32 4.35 10.51
CA LYS A 56 -7.01 4.75 9.28
C LYS A 56 -6.26 4.20 8.06
N LEU A 57 -7.00 3.62 7.13
CA LEU A 57 -6.46 2.97 5.94
C LEU A 57 -7.39 3.25 4.78
N MET A 58 -6.84 3.45 3.58
CA MET A 58 -7.66 3.54 2.37
C MET A 58 -8.48 2.26 2.17
N GLU A 59 -9.70 2.41 1.69
CA GLU A 59 -10.64 1.30 1.48
C GLU A 59 -10.04 0.19 0.60
N PHE A 60 -9.43 0.54 -0.53
CA PHE A 60 -8.74 -0.42 -1.40
C PHE A 60 -7.58 -1.16 -0.71
N CYS A 61 -6.93 -0.56 0.29
CA CYS A 61 -5.91 -1.22 1.10
C CYS A 61 -6.52 -2.14 2.17
N SER A 62 -7.72 -1.83 2.68
CA SER A 62 -8.41 -2.67 3.67
C SER A 62 -8.87 -4.01 3.08
N ALA A 63 -9.29 -4.02 1.82
CA ALA A 63 -9.70 -5.24 1.09
C ALA A 63 -8.52 -6.02 0.46
N CYS A 64 -7.28 -5.56 0.63
CA CYS A 64 -6.12 -6.16 -0.02
C CYS A 64 -5.73 -7.51 0.61
N LYS A 65 -5.91 -8.61 -0.13
CA LYS A 65 -5.58 -9.97 0.32
C LYS A 65 -4.10 -10.15 0.71
N VAL A 66 -3.17 -9.51 -0.02
CA VAL A 66 -1.74 -9.54 0.32
C VAL A 66 -1.48 -8.90 1.68
N ARG A 67 -2.18 -7.81 1.99
CA ARG A 67 -2.07 -7.15 3.30
C ARG A 67 -2.59 -8.04 4.41
N CYS A 68 -3.79 -8.62 4.25
CA CYS A 68 -4.37 -9.50 5.27
C CYS A 68 -3.45 -10.68 5.56
N CYS A 69 -2.96 -11.37 4.52
CA CYS A 69 -2.01 -12.47 4.63
C CYS A 69 -0.71 -12.04 5.36
N GLY A 70 -0.13 -10.89 4.99
CA GLY A 70 1.08 -10.39 5.62
C GLY A 70 0.91 -10.06 7.11
N LEU A 71 -0.25 -9.51 7.50
CA LEU A 71 -0.59 -9.23 8.90
C LEU A 71 -0.80 -10.52 9.69
N GLU A 72 -1.54 -11.49 9.15
CA GLU A 72 -1.78 -12.79 9.78
C GLU A 72 -0.46 -13.55 10.02
N LYS A 73 0.47 -13.50 9.06
CA LYS A 73 1.79 -14.12 9.16
C LYS A 73 2.78 -13.33 10.04
N GLY A 74 2.44 -12.11 10.47
CA GLY A 74 3.31 -11.28 11.30
C GLY A 74 4.64 -10.85 10.63
N VAL A 75 4.72 -10.90 9.30
CA VAL A 75 5.95 -10.49 8.58
C VAL A 75 6.05 -8.98 8.47
N LYS A 76 7.27 -8.43 8.42
CA LYS A 76 7.47 -6.96 8.23
C LYS A 76 6.97 -6.46 6.88
N ASN A 77 7.19 -7.25 5.83
CA ASN A 77 6.61 -7.16 4.49
C ASN A 77 6.89 -8.49 3.76
N CYS A 78 6.42 -8.66 2.53
CA CYS A 78 6.58 -9.95 1.84
C CYS A 78 8.04 -10.33 1.53
N ALA A 79 9.01 -9.41 1.57
CA ALA A 79 10.43 -9.78 1.40
C ALA A 79 10.93 -10.70 2.52
N TYR A 80 10.31 -10.64 3.71
CA TYR A 80 10.61 -11.48 4.88
C TYR A 80 9.79 -12.78 4.90
N CYS A 81 8.90 -12.99 3.93
CA CYS A 81 8.09 -14.20 3.86
C CYS A 81 8.92 -15.36 3.28
N GLU A 82 8.80 -16.55 3.86
CA GLU A 82 9.48 -17.75 3.36
C GLU A 82 8.91 -18.20 2.01
N GLU A 83 7.62 -18.01 1.80
CA GLU A 83 6.90 -18.31 0.56
C GLU A 83 7.10 -17.26 -0.56
N TYR A 84 8.04 -16.32 -0.39
CA TYR A 84 8.29 -15.29 -1.39
C TYR A 84 9.03 -15.86 -2.62
N ALA A 85 8.59 -15.61 -3.86
CA ALA A 85 7.37 -14.93 -4.28
C ALA A 85 6.18 -15.93 -4.42
N CYS A 86 4.95 -15.48 -4.12
CA CYS A 86 3.75 -16.32 -4.17
C CYS A 86 2.65 -15.74 -5.09
N GLU A 87 1.64 -16.55 -5.41
CA GLU A 87 0.54 -16.20 -6.33
C GLU A 87 -0.24 -14.94 -5.93
N LEU A 88 -0.47 -14.72 -4.63
CA LEU A 88 -1.14 -13.51 -4.14
C LEU A 88 -0.37 -12.25 -4.52
N LEU A 89 0.97 -12.32 -4.42
CA LEU A 89 1.86 -11.21 -4.70
C LEU A 89 1.95 -10.93 -6.21
N GLU A 90 2.09 -12.00 -7.00
CA GLU A 90 2.07 -11.93 -8.47
C GLU A 90 0.75 -11.34 -8.99
N GLY A 91 -0.39 -11.71 -8.37
CA GLY A 91 -1.70 -11.13 -8.70
C GLY A 91 -1.76 -9.62 -8.48
N VAL A 92 -1.24 -9.14 -7.34
CA VAL A 92 -1.19 -7.69 -7.05
C VAL A 92 -0.24 -6.97 -7.99
N TRP A 93 0.93 -7.54 -8.28
CA TRP A 93 1.89 -6.94 -9.22
C TRP A 93 1.32 -6.83 -10.64
N LYS A 94 0.60 -7.86 -11.11
CA LYS A 94 -0.08 -7.83 -12.40
C LYS A 94 -1.18 -6.77 -12.44
N TYR A 95 -1.97 -6.66 -11.38
CA TYR A 95 -3.04 -5.66 -11.29
C TYR A 95 -2.50 -4.22 -11.30
N LEU A 96 -1.43 -3.97 -10.54
CA LEU A 96 -0.84 -2.63 -10.43
C LEU A 96 0.00 -2.26 -11.66
N GLY A 97 0.62 -3.25 -12.33
CA GLY A 97 1.46 -3.00 -13.50
C GLY A 97 2.77 -2.24 -13.19
N LEU A 98 3.19 -2.24 -11.92
CA LEU A 98 4.35 -1.48 -11.42
C LEU A 98 5.54 -2.43 -11.16
N PRO A 99 6.48 -2.62 -12.10
CA PRO A 99 7.61 -3.54 -11.89
C PRO A 99 8.55 -3.13 -10.74
N GLU A 100 8.60 -1.84 -10.40
CA GLU A 100 9.47 -1.27 -9.37
C GLU A 100 9.13 -1.77 -7.95
N ILE A 101 7.87 -2.11 -7.68
CA ILE A 101 7.46 -2.57 -6.33
C ILE A 101 8.00 -3.99 -6.07
N ARG A 102 8.08 -4.82 -7.12
CA ARG A 102 8.75 -6.13 -7.06
C ARG A 102 10.25 -5.95 -6.80
N GLN A 103 10.90 -5.08 -7.58
CA GLN A 103 12.33 -4.80 -7.40
C GLN A 103 12.65 -4.33 -5.97
N LYS A 104 11.77 -3.52 -5.36
CA LYS A 104 11.94 -3.07 -3.99
C LYS A 104 11.94 -4.22 -2.98
N LEU A 105 11.06 -5.20 -3.12
CA LEU A 105 11.06 -6.39 -2.26
C LEU A 105 12.29 -7.27 -2.50
N GLU A 106 12.71 -7.46 -3.75
CA GLU A 106 13.93 -8.20 -4.08
C GLU A 106 15.18 -7.56 -3.45
N GLN A 107 15.29 -6.23 -3.51
CA GLN A 107 16.39 -5.49 -2.89
C GLN A 107 16.43 -5.69 -1.37
N ILE A 108 15.27 -5.62 -0.71
CA ILE A 108 15.18 -5.88 0.73
C ILE A 108 15.60 -7.32 1.01
N ARG A 109 15.06 -8.30 0.27
CA ARG A 109 15.35 -9.72 0.49
C ARG A 109 16.82 -10.08 0.33
N LYS A 110 17.52 -9.46 -0.63
CA LYS A 110 18.97 -9.63 -0.81
C LYS A 110 19.81 -9.10 0.36
N SER A 111 19.24 -8.26 1.21
CA SER A 111 19.90 -7.68 2.39
C SER A 111 19.50 -8.32 3.71
N LEU A 112 18.65 -9.36 3.69
CA LEU A 112 18.28 -10.17 4.85
C LEU A 112 19.28 -11.30 5.06
#